data_AF-A0A7S2I906-F1
#
_entry.id   AF-A0A7S2I906-F1
#
_cell.length_a   1.000
_cell.length_b   1.000
_cell.length_c   1.000
_cell.angle_alpha   90.00
_cell.angle_beta   90.00
_cell.angle_gamma   90.00
#
_symmetry.space_group_name_H-M   'P 1'
#
loop_
_entity.id
_entity.type
_entity.pdbx_description
1 polymer ?
#
loop_
_entity_poly.entity_id
_entity_poly.type
_entity_poly.pdbx_seq_one_letter_code
_entity_poly.pdbx_strand_id
1 'polypeptide(L)'
;MALELKVNTLSGELCTVNVDGSTLVKDLKVAIAEKAGIPPSEQKLMCRAAGGWDLNLLINTSTLTDAGVEAGSEVVLVRVQPYNGKYELHITWNGLSSLQMLGSHAKFCWGSGKGFEAEIQWDEANERKAYFKGRTMSTSEWARRHTKGQHSEEQGLEEQFWLEFRGDGAADGFTGTFRREFEGDLDLTGKFLGEELDD
;
A
#
# COMPACT_ATOMS: atom_id res chain seq x y z
N MET A 1 -14.66 7.30 -27.61
CA MET A 1 -15.76 6.33 -27.80
C MET A 1 -15.80 5.46 -26.56
N ALA A 2 -16.99 5.27 -25.97
CA ALA A 2 -17.12 4.45 -24.76
C ALA A 2 -16.87 2.96 -25.06
N LEU A 3 -16.07 2.33 -24.21
CA LEU A 3 -15.69 0.92 -24.21
C LEU A 3 -16.31 0.25 -22.98
N GLU A 4 -16.98 -0.87 -23.19
CA GLU A 4 -17.42 -1.76 -22.12
C GLU A 4 -16.35 -2.84 -21.94
N LEU A 5 -15.60 -2.78 -20.83
CA LEU A 5 -14.52 -3.71 -20.54
C LEU A 5 -14.92 -4.71 -19.46
N LYS A 6 -14.66 -5.98 -19.74
CA LYS A 6 -14.79 -7.07 -18.77
C LYS A 6 -13.47 -7.27 -18.06
N VAL A 7 -13.52 -7.20 -16.74
CA VAL A 7 -12.39 -7.45 -15.86
C VAL A 7 -12.58 -8.82 -15.22
N ASN A 8 -11.66 -9.72 -15.50
CA ASN A 8 -11.68 -11.10 -15.07
C ASN A 8 -10.57 -11.37 -14.06
N THR A 9 -10.82 -12.28 -13.15
CA THR A 9 -9.80 -12.94 -12.31
C THR A 9 -9.55 -14.34 -12.84
N LEU A 10 -8.55 -15.05 -12.31
CA LEU A 10 -8.33 -16.46 -12.64
C LEU A 10 -9.54 -17.36 -12.29
N SER A 11 -10.40 -16.91 -11.37
CA SER A 11 -11.64 -17.59 -10.96
C SER A 11 -12.88 -17.23 -11.79
N GLY A 12 -12.80 -16.26 -12.71
CA GLY A 12 -13.92 -15.84 -13.55
C GLY A 12 -14.14 -14.33 -13.59
N GLU A 13 -15.29 -13.92 -14.14
CA GLU A 13 -15.67 -12.51 -14.30
C GLU A 13 -15.84 -11.83 -12.93
N LEU A 14 -15.13 -10.71 -12.74
CA LEU A 14 -15.15 -9.94 -11.50
C LEU A 14 -16.13 -8.77 -11.61
N CYS A 15 -15.97 -7.93 -12.62
CA CYS A 15 -16.85 -6.78 -12.86
C CYS A 15 -16.76 -6.28 -14.31
N THR A 16 -17.73 -5.46 -14.70
CA THR A 16 -17.75 -4.73 -15.97
C THR A 16 -17.60 -3.23 -15.72
N VAL A 17 -16.69 -2.57 -16.42
CA VAL A 17 -16.43 -1.12 -16.30
C VAL A 17 -16.63 -0.43 -17.65
N ASN A 18 -17.24 0.76 -17.62
CA ASN A 18 -17.48 1.58 -18.81
C ASN A 18 -16.49 2.74 -18.78
N VAL A 19 -15.55 2.75 -19.73
CA VAL A 19 -14.44 3.71 -19.81
C VAL A 19 -14.27 4.20 -21.25
N ASP A 20 -13.44 5.20 -21.50
CA ASP A 20 -13.10 5.63 -22.87
C ASP A 20 -11.71 5.08 -23.25
N GLY A 21 -11.44 4.89 -24.54
CA GLY A 21 -10.10 4.48 -25.00
C GLY A 21 -8.98 5.45 -24.58
N SER A 22 -9.32 6.72 -24.36
CA SER A 22 -8.41 7.76 -23.85
C SER A 22 -8.19 7.72 -22.33
N THR A 23 -8.95 6.91 -21.59
CA THR A 23 -8.76 6.74 -20.14
C THR A 23 -7.37 6.15 -19.86
N LEU A 24 -6.71 6.62 -18.80
CA LEU A 24 -5.43 6.08 -18.37
C LEU A 24 -5.63 4.77 -17.58
N VAL A 25 -4.67 3.87 -17.63
CA VAL A 25 -4.71 2.62 -16.87
C VAL A 25 -4.84 2.87 -15.36
N LYS A 26 -4.24 3.95 -14.83
CA LYS A 26 -4.43 4.34 -13.42
C LYS A 26 -5.90 4.62 -13.07
N ASP A 27 -6.64 5.26 -13.98
CA ASP A 27 -8.03 5.64 -13.75
C ASP A 27 -8.95 4.41 -13.91
N LEU A 28 -8.58 3.46 -14.79
CA LEU A 28 -9.21 2.15 -14.87
C LEU A 28 -9.09 1.38 -13.53
N LYS A 29 -7.92 1.39 -12.89
CA LYS A 29 -7.73 0.76 -11.57
C LYS A 29 -8.64 1.38 -10.50
N VAL A 30 -8.78 2.71 -10.50
CA VAL A 30 -9.71 3.41 -9.59
C VAL A 30 -11.14 2.96 -9.85
N ALA A 31 -11.59 2.92 -11.10
CA ALA A 31 -12.95 2.46 -11.44
C ALA A 31 -13.20 0.99 -11.02
N ILE A 32 -12.19 0.12 -11.12
CA ILE A 32 -12.27 -1.26 -10.63
C ILE A 32 -12.32 -1.28 -9.10
N ALA A 33 -11.55 -0.43 -8.42
CA ALA A 33 -11.55 -0.35 -6.96
C ALA A 33 -12.94 0.04 -6.43
N GLU A 34 -13.59 1.03 -7.03
CA GLU A 34 -14.94 1.46 -6.68
C GLU A 34 -15.99 0.34 -6.83
N LYS A 35 -15.81 -0.53 -7.83
CA LYS A 35 -16.78 -1.62 -8.11
C LYS A 35 -16.50 -2.92 -7.36
N ALA A 36 -15.23 -3.31 -7.24
CA ALA A 36 -14.82 -4.60 -6.72
C ALA A 36 -14.20 -4.53 -5.31
N GLY A 37 -13.95 -3.33 -4.80
CA GLY A 37 -13.34 -3.11 -3.48
C GLY A 37 -11.87 -3.55 -3.39
N ILE A 38 -11.17 -3.65 -4.53
CA ILE A 38 -9.75 -4.03 -4.58
C ILE A 38 -8.93 -2.75 -4.68
N PRO A 39 -8.04 -2.42 -3.72
CA PRO A 39 -7.24 -1.20 -3.78
C PRO A 39 -6.42 -1.11 -5.09
N PRO A 40 -6.29 0.08 -5.74
CA PRO A 40 -5.54 0.22 -6.99
C PRO A 40 -4.10 -0.30 -6.93
N SER A 41 -3.45 -0.17 -5.77
CA SER A 41 -2.09 -0.68 -5.49
C SER A 41 -2.02 -2.22 -5.51
N GLU A 42 -3.11 -2.91 -5.23
CA GLU A 42 -3.21 -4.36 -5.30
C GLU A 42 -3.53 -4.86 -6.71
N GLN A 43 -3.88 -3.98 -7.65
CA GLN A 43 -4.33 -4.38 -8.98
C GLN A 43 -3.16 -4.45 -9.96
N LYS A 44 -2.82 -5.66 -10.41
CA LYS A 44 -1.99 -5.86 -11.60
C LYS A 44 -2.87 -6.26 -12.77
N LEU A 45 -3.07 -5.31 -13.69
CA LEU A 45 -3.93 -5.50 -14.85
C LEU A 45 -3.10 -5.98 -16.05
N MET A 46 -3.55 -7.04 -16.69
CA MET A 46 -3.00 -7.57 -17.93
C MET A 46 -4.09 -7.57 -19.00
N CYS A 47 -3.75 -7.26 -20.23
CA CYS A 47 -4.69 -7.29 -21.35
C CYS A 47 -4.36 -8.45 -22.28
N ARG A 48 -5.39 -9.18 -22.69
CA ARG A 48 -5.36 -10.10 -23.83
C ARG A 48 -6.08 -9.44 -25.00
N ALA A 49 -5.35 -9.25 -26.10
CA ALA A 49 -5.89 -8.69 -27.34
C ALA A 49 -6.97 -9.60 -27.93
N ALA A 50 -7.90 -9.04 -28.70
CA ALA A 50 -8.98 -9.80 -29.33
C ALA A 50 -8.40 -10.84 -30.30
N GLY A 51 -8.59 -12.13 -29.99
CA GLY A 51 -8.05 -13.24 -30.78
C GLY A 51 -6.57 -13.56 -30.57
N GLY A 52 -5.89 -12.86 -29.66
CA GLY A 52 -4.51 -13.15 -29.25
C GLY A 52 -4.43 -14.12 -28.07
N TRP A 53 -3.24 -14.70 -27.85
CA TRP A 53 -2.96 -15.57 -26.70
C TRP A 53 -2.05 -14.92 -25.66
N ASP A 54 -1.35 -13.86 -26.04
CA ASP A 54 -0.41 -13.16 -25.18
C ASP A 54 -1.12 -12.22 -24.20
N LEU A 55 -0.58 -12.16 -22.97
CA LEU A 55 -0.97 -11.21 -21.93
C LEU A 55 0.06 -10.08 -21.88
N ASN A 56 -0.38 -8.86 -22.14
CA ASN A 56 0.45 -7.66 -22.04
C ASN A 56 0.13 -6.92 -20.74
N LEU A 57 1.17 -6.54 -19.99
CA LEU A 57 1.01 -5.76 -18.77
C LEU A 57 0.50 -4.35 -19.11
N LEU A 58 -0.57 -3.91 -18.45
CA LEU A 58 -1.06 -2.54 -18.58
C LEU A 58 -0.27 -1.62 -17.63
N ILE A 59 0.35 -0.58 -18.21
CA ILE A 59 1.19 0.38 -17.48
C ILE A 59 0.36 1.61 -17.13
N ASN A 60 0.42 2.07 -15.88
CA ASN A 60 -0.39 3.17 -15.33
C ASN A 60 -0.39 4.46 -16.17
N THR A 61 0.74 4.76 -16.84
CA THR A 61 0.95 5.98 -17.64
C THR A 61 0.38 5.90 -19.05
N SER A 62 0.01 4.71 -19.53
CA SER A 62 -0.51 4.51 -20.89
C SER A 62 -2.03 4.71 -20.93
N THR A 63 -2.54 5.21 -22.05
CA THR A 63 -3.98 5.14 -22.32
C THR A 63 -4.38 3.70 -22.68
N LEU A 64 -5.67 3.39 -22.56
CA LEU A 64 -6.18 2.06 -22.93
C LEU A 64 -5.96 1.76 -24.40
N THR A 65 -6.17 2.74 -25.29
CA THR A 65 -5.90 2.58 -26.72
C THR A 65 -4.41 2.38 -27.00
N ASP A 66 -3.51 3.13 -26.36
CA ASP A 66 -2.05 2.94 -26.55
C ASP A 66 -1.57 1.59 -26.02
N ALA A 67 -2.24 1.05 -25.01
CA ALA A 67 -1.97 -0.28 -24.47
C ALA A 67 -2.61 -1.42 -25.29
N GLY A 68 -3.28 -1.12 -26.42
CA GLY A 68 -3.90 -2.10 -27.30
C GLY A 68 -5.21 -2.68 -26.75
N VAL A 69 -5.88 -1.98 -25.84
CA VAL A 69 -7.21 -2.35 -25.33
C VAL A 69 -8.26 -1.84 -26.30
N GLU A 70 -9.03 -2.77 -26.87
CA GLU A 70 -10.11 -2.50 -27.82
C GLU A 70 -11.40 -3.24 -27.42
N ALA A 71 -12.47 -3.02 -28.17
CA ALA A 71 -13.73 -3.72 -27.94
C ALA A 71 -13.54 -5.24 -28.13
N GLY A 72 -13.85 -6.02 -27.09
CA GLY A 72 -13.64 -7.47 -27.09
C GLY A 72 -12.29 -7.93 -26.53
N SER A 73 -11.39 -7.01 -26.17
CA SER A 73 -10.23 -7.33 -25.33
C SER A 73 -10.67 -7.82 -23.95
N GLU A 74 -9.87 -8.68 -23.36
CA GLU A 74 -10.09 -9.18 -22.01
C GLU A 74 -9.03 -8.64 -21.06
N VAL A 75 -9.48 -8.01 -19.97
CA VAL A 75 -8.58 -7.52 -18.92
C VAL A 75 -8.57 -8.54 -17.80
N VAL A 76 -7.39 -9.09 -17.49
CA VAL A 76 -7.16 -10.00 -16.37
C VAL A 76 -6.55 -9.21 -15.21
N LEU A 77 -7.18 -9.28 -14.05
CA LEU A 77 -6.70 -8.72 -12.80
C LEU A 77 -6.03 -9.83 -11.98
N VAL A 78 -4.77 -9.60 -11.65
CA VAL A 78 -4.04 -10.37 -10.64
C VAL A 78 -3.86 -9.49 -9.42
N ARG A 79 -4.28 -9.98 -8.24
CA ARG A 79 -3.98 -9.30 -6.99
C ARG A 79 -2.49 -9.45 -6.69
N VAL A 80 -1.81 -8.34 -6.47
CA VAL A 80 -0.42 -8.29 -6.05
C VAL A 80 -0.31 -7.55 -4.73
N GLN A 81 0.68 -7.92 -3.93
CA GLN A 81 1.01 -7.21 -2.70
C GLN A 81 2.49 -6.83 -2.79
N PRO A 82 2.82 -5.86 -3.66
CA PRO A 82 4.20 -5.61 -4.08
C PRO A 82 5.12 -5.19 -2.93
N TYR A 83 4.54 -4.73 -1.83
CA TYR A 83 5.24 -4.23 -0.64
C TYR A 83 5.15 -5.18 0.56
N ASN A 84 4.67 -6.41 0.38
CA ASN A 84 4.70 -7.39 1.44
C ASN A 84 6.13 -7.72 1.88
N GLY A 85 6.23 -8.18 3.12
CA GLY A 85 7.45 -8.72 3.70
C GLY A 85 7.92 -7.93 4.91
N LYS A 86 9.15 -8.23 5.34
CA LYS A 86 9.75 -7.69 6.55
C LYS A 86 10.67 -6.53 6.20
N TYR A 87 10.63 -5.50 7.03
CA TYR A 87 11.44 -4.31 6.91
C TYR A 87 12.11 -4.00 8.25
N GLU A 88 13.36 -3.57 8.18
CA GLU A 88 14.05 -2.91 9.26
C GLU A 88 13.83 -1.41 9.13
N LEU A 89 13.26 -0.80 10.18
CA LEU A 89 13.01 0.63 10.25
C LEU A 89 14.08 1.30 11.09
N HIS A 90 14.64 2.36 10.54
CA HIS A 90 15.46 3.30 11.28
C HIS A 90 14.70 4.61 11.43
N ILE A 91 14.27 4.91 12.65
CA ILE A 91 13.56 6.15 13.00
C ILE A 91 14.55 7.06 13.71
N THR A 92 14.70 8.27 13.21
CA THR A 92 15.68 9.23 13.74
C THR A 92 15.47 9.43 15.24
N TRP A 93 16.54 9.34 16.03
CA TRP A 93 16.55 9.43 17.51
C TRP A 93 15.89 8.27 18.28
N ASN A 94 15.13 7.40 17.62
CA ASN A 94 14.41 6.29 18.27
C ASN A 94 15.06 4.90 17.99
N GLY A 95 16.01 4.83 17.06
CA GLY A 95 16.79 3.63 16.79
C GLY A 95 16.10 2.64 15.84
N LEU A 96 16.49 1.37 15.95
CA LEU A 96 15.99 0.28 15.09
C LEU A 96 14.65 -0.28 15.59
N SER A 97 13.78 -0.56 14.65
CA SER A 97 12.46 -1.19 14.85
C SER A 97 12.15 -2.11 13.67
N SER A 98 11.14 -2.97 13.80
CA SER A 98 10.70 -3.85 12.72
C SER A 98 9.29 -3.53 12.27
N LEU A 99 9.07 -3.71 10.97
CA LEU A 99 7.76 -3.64 10.34
C LEU A 99 7.58 -4.88 9.47
N GLN A 100 6.44 -5.54 9.59
CA GLN A 100 6.03 -6.58 8.66
C GLN A 100 4.73 -6.16 7.99
N MET A 101 4.72 -6.16 6.66
CA MET A 101 3.54 -5.86 5.86
C MET A 101 3.01 -7.16 5.25
N LEU A 102 1.73 -7.44 5.50
CA LEU A 102 1.04 -8.66 5.07
C LEU A 102 -0.35 -8.27 4.56
N GLY A 103 -0.47 -8.18 3.23
CA GLY A 103 -1.70 -7.74 2.58
C GLY A 103 -2.07 -6.32 2.99
N SER A 104 -3.24 -6.18 3.63
CA SER A 104 -3.73 -4.88 4.12
C SER A 104 -3.31 -4.54 5.56
N HIS A 105 -2.47 -5.35 6.21
CA HIS A 105 -2.07 -5.14 7.60
C HIS A 105 -0.57 -4.89 7.74
N ALA A 106 -0.25 -3.97 8.65
CA ALA A 106 1.09 -3.67 9.11
C ALA A 106 1.24 -4.11 10.57
N LYS A 107 2.29 -4.88 10.85
CA LYS A 107 2.72 -5.23 12.21
C LYS A 107 4.00 -4.49 12.51
N PHE A 108 3.93 -3.55 13.44
CA PHE A 108 5.07 -2.76 13.86
C PHE A 108 5.51 -3.16 15.26
N CYS A 109 6.82 -3.32 15.46
CA CYS A 109 7.42 -3.64 16.75
C CYS A 109 8.66 -2.77 17.01
N TRP A 110 8.68 -2.13 18.17
CA TRP A 110 9.89 -1.54 18.74
C TRP A 110 10.87 -2.65 19.16
N GLY A 111 12.16 -2.34 19.25
CA GLY A 111 13.19 -3.27 19.76
C GLY A 111 12.95 -3.77 21.20
N SER A 112 12.05 -3.13 21.96
CA SER A 112 11.59 -3.59 23.28
C SER A 112 10.58 -4.73 23.22
N GLY A 113 10.08 -5.10 22.03
CA GLY A 113 9.03 -6.09 21.82
C GLY A 113 7.61 -5.52 21.92
N LYS A 114 7.45 -4.24 22.29
CA LYS A 114 6.16 -3.55 22.25
C LYS A 114 5.83 -3.11 20.82
N GLY A 115 4.55 -3.13 20.47
CA GLY A 115 4.13 -2.82 19.11
C GLY A 115 2.63 -2.91 18.97
N PHE A 116 2.18 -2.87 17.72
CA PHE A 116 0.77 -3.00 17.36
C PHE A 116 0.62 -3.55 15.95
N GLU A 117 -0.59 -4.01 15.66
CA GLU A 117 -1.03 -4.35 14.31
C GLU A 117 -2.08 -3.31 13.89
N ALA A 118 -2.00 -2.86 12.64
CA ALA A 118 -2.86 -1.82 12.09
C ALA A 118 -3.19 -2.09 10.63
N GLU A 119 -4.34 -1.58 10.18
CA GLU A 119 -4.70 -1.58 8.77
C GLU A 119 -3.89 -0.51 8.02
N ILE A 120 -3.45 -0.86 6.81
CA ILE A 120 -2.71 0.02 5.91
C ILE A 120 -3.70 0.74 5.00
N GLN A 121 -3.62 2.07 5.03
CA GLN A 121 -4.34 2.96 4.14
C GLN A 121 -3.41 3.38 3.01
N TRP A 122 -3.73 2.99 1.78
CA TRP A 122 -2.97 3.39 0.59
C TRP A 122 -3.48 4.71 0.04
N ASP A 123 -2.57 5.54 -0.47
CA ASP A 123 -2.92 6.77 -1.16
C ASP A 123 -3.50 6.46 -2.55
N GLU A 124 -4.68 7.02 -2.86
CA GLU A 124 -5.40 6.76 -4.12
C GLU A 124 -4.69 7.36 -5.34
N ALA A 125 -3.95 8.45 -5.17
CA ALA A 125 -3.23 9.15 -6.24
C ALA A 125 -1.80 8.62 -6.42
N ASN A 126 -1.23 8.00 -5.39
CA ASN A 126 0.13 7.46 -5.41
C ASN A 126 0.18 6.10 -4.70
N GLU A 127 0.16 5.03 -5.50
CA GLU A 127 0.23 3.63 -5.00
C GLU A 127 1.53 3.29 -4.25
N ARG A 128 2.53 4.17 -4.24
CA ARG A 128 3.76 4.05 -3.45
C ARG A 128 3.67 4.73 -2.09
N LYS A 129 2.54 5.35 -1.74
CA LYS A 129 2.34 6.00 -0.45
C LYS A 129 1.37 5.21 0.41
N ALA A 130 1.79 4.96 1.65
CA ALA A 130 1.02 4.22 2.63
C ALA A 130 0.98 4.98 3.95
N TYR A 131 -0.14 4.86 4.66
CA TYR A 131 -0.35 5.39 5.99
C TYR A 131 -0.88 4.29 6.90
N PHE A 132 -0.38 4.22 8.11
CA PHE A 132 -0.99 3.43 9.17
C PHE A 132 -0.70 4.06 10.53
N LYS A 133 -1.54 3.72 11.51
CA LYS A 133 -1.37 4.19 12.87
C LYS A 133 -1.86 3.18 13.89
N GLY A 134 -1.31 3.25 15.08
CA GLY A 134 -1.74 2.42 16.20
C GLY A 134 -1.29 3.00 17.53
N ARG A 135 -1.61 2.29 18.60
CA ARG A 135 -1.34 2.75 19.96
C ARG A 135 -0.41 1.79 20.66
N THR A 136 0.69 2.30 21.19
CA THR A 136 1.66 1.52 21.96
C THR A 136 1.52 1.85 23.43
N MET A 137 1.29 0.83 24.27
CA MET A 137 1.17 0.97 25.74
C MET A 137 2.51 1.39 26.35
N SER A 138 2.73 2.70 26.40
CA SER A 138 3.99 3.35 26.74
C SER A 138 3.72 4.81 27.13
N THR A 139 4.71 5.45 27.75
CA THR A 139 4.71 6.89 28.01
C THR A 139 6.04 7.48 27.55
N SER A 140 6.07 8.77 27.22
CA SER A 140 7.29 9.51 26.90
C SER A 140 7.44 10.75 27.80
N GLU A 141 8.66 11.29 27.86
CA GLU A 141 8.92 12.55 28.57
C GLU A 141 8.13 13.72 27.98
N TRP A 142 7.87 13.70 26.67
CA TRP A 142 7.04 14.69 26.00
C TRP A 142 5.58 14.59 26.44
N ALA A 143 5.03 13.38 26.52
CA ALA A 143 3.68 13.15 27.02
C ALA A 143 3.52 13.64 28.47
N ARG A 144 4.50 13.32 29.33
CA ARG A 144 4.51 13.80 30.73
C ARG A 144 4.57 15.32 30.82
N ARG A 145 5.41 15.98 30.02
CA ARG A 145 5.51 17.45 30.02
C ARG A 145 4.22 18.11 29.55
N HIS A 146 3.64 17.62 28.44
CA HIS A 146 2.40 18.18 27.88
C HIS A 146 1.20 17.99 28.80
N THR A 147 1.12 16.85 29.49
CA THR A 147 0.01 16.53 30.40
C THR A 147 0.28 16.90 31.85
N LYS A 148 1.37 17.62 32.15
CA LYS A 148 1.79 17.98 33.52
C LYS A 148 1.88 16.76 34.46
N GLY A 149 2.35 15.63 33.92
CA GLY A 149 2.55 14.37 34.63
C GLY A 149 1.31 13.48 34.73
N GLN A 150 0.20 13.83 34.08
CA GLN A 150 -1.03 13.04 34.13
C GLN A 150 -1.03 11.85 33.16
N HIS A 151 -0.15 11.85 32.14
CA HIS A 151 -0.06 10.75 31.19
C HIS A 151 0.49 9.46 31.82
N SER A 152 -0.19 8.34 31.62
CA SER A 152 0.20 7.01 32.08
C SER A 152 0.55 6.05 30.92
N GLU A 153 1.25 4.98 31.23
CA GLU A 153 1.58 3.93 30.26
C GLU A 153 0.34 3.19 29.72
N GLU A 154 -0.69 3.05 30.55
CA GLU A 154 -1.97 2.42 30.19
C GLU A 154 -2.77 3.24 29.20
N GLN A 155 -2.59 4.57 29.21
CA GLN A 155 -3.19 5.42 28.18
C GLN A 155 -2.54 5.15 26.83
N GLY A 156 -1.23 4.84 26.79
CA GLY A 156 -0.49 4.59 25.58
C GLY A 156 -0.34 5.83 24.69
N LEU A 157 0.52 5.75 23.69
CA LEU A 157 0.77 6.83 22.75
C LEU A 157 0.32 6.41 21.35
N GLU A 158 -0.45 7.26 20.68
CA GLU A 158 -0.72 7.08 19.26
C GLU A 158 0.57 7.30 18.45
N GLU A 159 0.88 6.36 17.57
CA GLU A 159 2.03 6.36 16.69
C GLU A 159 1.54 6.27 15.25
N GLN A 160 2.00 7.19 14.40
CA GLN A 160 1.55 7.38 13.04
C GLN A 160 2.73 7.29 12.09
N PHE A 161 2.53 6.61 10.96
CA PHE A 161 3.55 6.32 9.96
C PHE A 161 3.04 6.73 8.59
N TRP A 162 3.83 7.54 7.88
CA TRP A 162 3.64 7.86 6.47
C TRP A 162 4.84 7.30 5.71
N LEU A 163 4.60 6.36 4.82
CA LEU A 163 5.64 5.70 4.02
C LEU A 163 5.54 6.14 2.56
N GLU A 164 6.68 6.26 1.90
CA GLU A 164 6.83 6.47 0.47
C GLU A 164 7.87 5.48 -0.08
N PHE A 165 7.38 4.46 -0.80
CA PHE A 165 8.19 3.43 -1.44
C PHE A 165 8.96 3.99 -2.63
N ARG A 166 10.23 3.60 -2.74
CA ARG A 166 11.15 4.16 -3.74
C ARG A 166 10.92 3.61 -5.15
N GLY A 167 10.40 2.39 -5.26
CA GLY A 167 10.11 1.73 -6.51
C GLY A 167 8.78 0.96 -6.47
N ASP A 168 8.58 0.08 -7.44
CA ASP A 168 7.34 -0.68 -7.63
C ASP A 168 7.28 -1.98 -6.83
N GLY A 169 8.27 -2.22 -5.95
CA GLY A 169 8.34 -3.41 -5.11
C GLY A 169 9.08 -3.18 -3.80
N ALA A 170 8.88 -4.13 -2.88
CA ALA A 170 9.41 -4.10 -1.52
C ALA A 170 10.94 -3.90 -1.47
N ALA A 171 11.67 -4.52 -2.40
CA ALA A 171 13.14 -4.55 -2.44
C ALA A 171 13.80 -3.16 -2.47
N ASP A 172 13.13 -2.17 -3.03
CA ASP A 172 13.64 -0.79 -3.12
C ASP A 172 13.59 -0.04 -1.77
N GLY A 173 12.85 -0.58 -0.80
CA GLY A 173 12.60 0.03 0.50
C GLY A 173 11.78 1.32 0.40
N PHE A 174 11.79 2.08 1.48
CA PHE A 174 11.01 3.32 1.58
C PHE A 174 11.68 4.38 2.45
N THR A 175 11.22 5.61 2.27
CA THR A 175 11.41 6.73 3.21
C THR A 175 10.07 7.12 3.80
N GLY A 176 10.06 7.90 4.87
CA GLY A 176 8.81 8.32 5.45
C GLY A 176 8.96 9.27 6.63
N THR A 177 7.81 9.51 7.25
CA THR A 177 7.68 10.31 8.47
C THR A 177 7.00 9.48 9.54
N PHE A 178 7.51 9.59 10.75
CA PHE A 178 6.95 9.00 11.97
C PHE A 178 6.54 10.12 12.90
N ARG A 179 5.36 10.02 13.50
CA ARG A 179 4.94 10.92 14.58
C ARG A 179 4.36 10.13 15.72
N ARG A 180 4.87 10.38 16.92
CA ARG A 180 4.26 9.94 18.18
C ARG A 180 3.45 11.07 18.79
N GLU A 181 2.35 10.73 19.46
CA GLU A 181 1.53 11.66 20.21
C GLU A 181 2.37 12.54 21.15
N PHE A 182 2.11 13.85 21.15
CA PHE A 182 2.88 14.89 21.87
C PHE A 182 4.31 15.17 21.37
N GLU A 183 4.74 14.53 20.28
CA GLU A 183 6.07 14.68 19.70
C GLU A 183 6.00 15.30 18.29
N GLY A 184 7.13 15.78 17.80
CA GLY A 184 7.27 16.29 16.44
C GLY A 184 7.48 15.17 15.42
N ASP A 185 7.43 15.54 14.16
CA ASP A 185 7.69 14.63 13.04
C ASP A 185 9.16 14.22 13.01
N LEU A 186 9.41 12.93 12.79
CA LEU A 186 10.73 12.33 12.68
C LEU A 186 10.87 11.62 11.35
N ASP A 187 12.01 11.78 10.69
CA ASP A 187 12.32 11.02 9.48
C ASP A 187 12.52 9.55 9.81
N LEU A 188 12.03 8.69 8.92
CA LEU A 188 12.26 7.24 8.96
C LEU A 188 12.71 6.70 7.61
N THR A 189 13.49 5.62 7.65
CA THR A 189 13.84 4.83 6.48
C THR A 189 13.54 3.36 6.72
N GLY A 190 12.95 2.68 5.74
CA GLY A 190 12.70 1.25 5.75
C GLY A 190 13.60 0.51 4.77
N LYS A 191 14.32 -0.50 5.26
CA LYS A 191 15.12 -1.42 4.45
C LYS A 191 14.43 -2.77 4.40
N PHE A 192 14.22 -3.29 3.20
CA PHE A 192 13.63 -4.62 3.01
C PHE A 192 14.58 -5.74 3.45
N LEU A 193 14.02 -6.73 4.14
CA LEU A 193 14.73 -7.90 4.65
C LEU A 193 14.34 -9.22 3.94
N GLY A 194 13.22 -9.23 3.22
CA GLY A 194 12.69 -10.42 2.54
C GLY A 194 11.22 -10.66 2.82
N GLU A 195 10.60 -11.56 2.03
CA GLU A 195 9.17 -11.88 2.15
C GLU A 195 8.87 -12.91 3.24
N GLU A 196 9.86 -13.74 3.64
CA GLU A 196 9.74 -14.89 4.54
C GLU A 196 8.32 -15.49 4.55
N LEU A 197 8.00 -16.22 3.47
CA LEU A 197 7.02 -17.30 3.54
C LEU A 197 7.63 -18.32 4.50
N ASP A 198 7.12 -18.44 5.73
CA ASP A 198 7.59 -19.46 6.67
C ASP A 198 7.55 -20.83 5.97
N ASP A 199 8.66 -21.58 6.09
CA ASP A 199 8.83 -22.99 5.74
C ASP A 199 7.79 -23.91 6.41
#